data_AF-A0A0B5AM31-F1
#
_entry.id   AF-A0A0B5AM31-F1
#
_cell.length_a   1.000
_cell.length_b   1.000
_cell.length_c   1.000
_cell.angle_alpha   90.00
_cell.angle_beta   90.00
_cell.angle_gamma   90.00
#
_symmetry.space_group_name_H-M   'P 1'
#
loop_
_entity.id
_entity.type
_entity.pdbx_description
1 polymer ?
#
loop_
_entity_poly.entity_id
_entity_poly.type
_entity_poly.pdbx_seq_one_letter_code
_entity_poly.pdbx_strand_id
1 'polypeptide(L)'
;MKKKVIVFTVLSIAAAILIAVVIDRQTPTGSDFAAWMENTYAVECQNESCGVFEIETESGETVVLQTASGTYSPGPFVLDVNRVYLSFDDYAYRLEIHVKGFMDQFSLEKEVLRNIEKNES
;
A
#
# COMPACT_ATOMS: atom_id res chain seq x y z
N MET A 1 49.80 -5.37 -2.93
CA MET A 1 48.52 -5.90 -2.39
C MET A 1 47.59 -4.79 -1.89
N LYS A 2 48.03 -3.85 -1.03
CA LYS A 2 47.19 -2.80 -0.42
C LYS A 2 46.34 -1.97 -1.40
N LYS A 3 46.88 -1.53 -2.55
CA LYS A 3 46.12 -0.74 -3.56
C LYS A 3 44.98 -1.52 -4.21
N LYS A 4 45.17 -2.82 -4.48
CA LYS A 4 44.11 -3.68 -5.05
C LYS A 4 42.98 -3.89 -4.04
N VAL A 5 43.31 -4.09 -2.76
CA VAL A 5 42.32 -4.21 -1.69
C VAL A 5 41.48 -2.93 -1.58
N ILE A 6 42.11 -1.75 -1.56
CA ILE A 6 41.38 -0.46 -1.50
C ILE A 6 40.45 -0.29 -2.72
N VAL A 7 40.93 -0.61 -3.93
CA VAL A 7 40.10 -0.53 -5.14
C VAL A 7 38.90 -1.47 -5.05
N PHE A 8 39.09 -2.72 -4.61
CA PHE A 8 37.98 -3.67 -4.44
C PHE A 8 36.98 -3.23 -3.37
N THR A 9 37.45 -2.65 -2.26
CA THR A 9 36.59 -2.12 -1.20
C THR A 9 35.74 -0.95 -1.72
N VAL A 10 36.36 0.02 -2.40
CA VAL A 10 35.63 1.16 -2.98
C VAL A 10 34.61 0.71 -4.02
N LEU A 11 34.96 -0.26 -4.87
CA LEU A 11 34.05 -0.81 -5.88
C LEU A 11 32.85 -1.52 -5.25
N SER A 12 33.08 -2.28 -4.18
CA SER A 12 32.02 -2.99 -3.46
C SER A 12 31.06 -2.03 -2.76
N ILE A 13 31.58 -0.96 -2.16
CA ILE A 13 30.75 0.10 -1.55
C ILE A 13 29.92 0.80 -2.62
N ALA A 14 30.52 1.15 -3.76
CA ALA A 14 29.81 1.78 -4.86
C ALA A 14 28.68 0.90 -5.41
N ALA A 15 28.94 -0.41 -5.57
CA ALA A 15 27.93 -1.38 -5.99
C ALA A 15 26.78 -1.49 -4.97
N ALA A 16 27.09 -1.52 -3.67
CA ALA A 16 26.07 -1.56 -2.62
C ALA A 16 25.18 -0.32 -2.60
N ILE A 17 25.76 0.88 -2.80
CA ILE A 17 25.01 2.14 -2.88
C ILE A 17 24.06 2.12 -4.08
N LEU A 18 24.53 1.65 -5.25
CA LEU A 18 23.68 1.56 -6.44
C LEU A 18 22.50 0.61 -6.23
N ILE A 19 22.74 -0.54 -5.60
CA ILE A 19 21.67 -1.50 -5.28
C ILE A 19 20.66 -0.87 -4.31
N ALA A 20 21.12 -0.19 -3.27
CA ALA A 20 20.24 0.49 -2.32
C ALA A 20 19.35 1.54 -2.99
N VAL A 21 19.90 2.34 -3.90
CA VAL A 21 19.13 3.36 -4.65
C VAL A 21 18.07 2.72 -5.56
N VAL A 22 18.39 1.60 -6.21
CA VAL A 22 17.42 0.87 -7.04
C VAL A 22 16.29 0.32 -6.19
N ILE A 23 16.61 -0.26 -5.03
CA ILE A 23 15.63 -0.82 -4.10
C ILE A 23 14.71 0.27 -3.55
N ASP A 24 15.27 1.38 -3.11
CA ASP A 24 14.53 2.52 -2.57
C ASP A 24 13.50 3.06 -3.57
N ARG A 25 13.88 3.15 -4.86
CA ARG A 25 12.99 3.63 -5.92
C ARG A 25 11.90 2.64 -6.35
N GLN A 26 12.09 1.35 -6.10
CA GLN A 26 11.15 0.30 -6.52
C GLN A 26 10.24 -0.17 -5.39
N THR A 27 10.52 0.24 -4.15
CA THR A 27 9.72 -0.15 -2.99
C THR A 27 8.44 0.69 -2.99
N PRO A 28 7.25 0.06 -3.04
CA PRO A 28 6.01 0.82 -3.04
C PRO A 28 5.84 1.62 -1.77
N THR A 29 5.29 2.82 -1.93
CA THR A 29 5.07 3.80 -0.87
C THR A 29 3.59 3.92 -0.51
N GLY A 30 3.29 4.74 0.50
CA GLY A 30 1.91 5.06 0.86
C GLY A 30 1.15 5.70 -0.30
N SER A 31 1.81 6.60 -1.06
CA SER A 31 1.19 7.25 -2.22
C SER A 31 0.90 6.29 -3.35
N ASP A 32 1.74 5.28 -3.57
CA ASP A 32 1.47 4.25 -4.57
C ASP A 32 0.28 3.39 -4.16
N PHE A 33 0.16 3.09 -2.85
CA PHE A 33 -1.02 2.42 -2.31
C PHE A 33 -2.28 3.27 -2.45
N ALA A 34 -2.20 4.59 -2.21
CA ALA A 34 -3.33 5.48 -2.41
C ALA A 34 -3.77 5.54 -3.88
N ALA A 35 -2.83 5.70 -4.81
CA ALA A 35 -3.13 5.64 -6.23
C ALA A 35 -3.76 4.29 -6.63
N TRP A 36 -3.28 3.18 -6.06
CA TRP A 36 -3.91 1.87 -6.30
C TRP A 36 -5.35 1.82 -5.76
N MET A 37 -5.63 2.36 -4.57
CA MET A 37 -6.99 2.44 -4.01
C MET A 37 -7.93 3.24 -4.93
N GLU A 38 -7.50 4.42 -5.39
CA GLU A 38 -8.29 5.28 -6.28
C GLU A 38 -8.61 4.57 -7.60
N ASN A 39 -7.62 3.90 -8.20
CA ASN A 39 -7.82 3.16 -9.44
C ASN A 39 -8.68 1.89 -9.27
N THR A 40 -8.54 1.18 -8.15
CA THR A 40 -9.20 -0.11 -7.92
C THR A 40 -10.67 0.08 -7.53
N TYR A 41 -10.93 1.05 -6.66
CA TYR A 41 -12.26 1.27 -6.09
C TYR A 41 -12.97 2.51 -6.67
N ALA A 42 -12.34 3.23 -7.60
CA ALA A 42 -12.85 4.48 -8.16
C ALA A 42 -13.20 5.51 -7.08
N VAL A 43 -12.36 5.60 -6.04
CA VAL A 43 -12.51 6.52 -4.91
C VAL A 43 -11.53 7.68 -5.02
N GLU A 44 -11.75 8.76 -4.26
CA GLU A 44 -10.79 9.84 -4.08
C GLU A 44 -10.20 9.77 -2.67
N CYS A 45 -8.88 9.58 -2.58
CA CYS A 45 -8.20 9.46 -1.31
C CYS A 45 -7.88 10.85 -0.75
N GLN A 46 -8.32 11.16 0.47
CA GLN A 46 -8.11 12.48 1.08
C GLN A 46 -6.71 12.66 1.70
N ASN A 47 -5.86 11.62 1.67
CA ASN A 47 -4.49 11.70 2.15
C ASN A 47 -3.55 10.70 1.44
N GLU A 48 -2.24 10.91 1.59
CA GLU A 48 -1.19 10.13 0.91
C GLU A 48 -1.22 8.63 1.20
N SER A 49 -1.91 8.18 2.25
CA SER A 49 -2.00 6.75 2.57
C SER A 49 -3.39 6.18 2.31
N CYS A 50 -4.30 6.95 1.71
CA CYS A 50 -5.72 6.65 1.58
C CYS A 50 -6.37 6.21 2.89
N GLY A 51 -6.07 6.94 3.97
CA GLY A 51 -6.65 6.68 5.29
C GLY A 51 -8.12 7.07 5.41
N VAL A 52 -8.57 7.97 4.55
CA VAL A 52 -9.93 8.50 4.47
C VAL A 52 -10.31 8.65 3.00
N PHE A 53 -11.50 8.20 2.64
CA PHE A 53 -12.08 8.37 1.30
C PHE A 53 -13.61 8.36 1.39
N GLU A 54 -14.27 8.80 0.33
CA GLU A 54 -15.72 8.82 0.23
C GLU A 54 -16.21 7.83 -0.83
N ILE A 55 -17.37 7.23 -0.60
CA ILE A 55 -18.06 6.38 -1.58
C ILE A 55 -19.50 6.82 -1.74
N GLU A 56 -20.03 6.72 -2.95
CA GLU A 56 -21.46 6.84 -3.20
C GLU A 56 -22.13 5.49 -3.00
N THR A 57 -23.21 5.50 -2.22
CA THR A 57 -24.00 4.31 -1.93
C THR A 57 -25.03 4.03 -3.01
N GLU A 58 -25.65 2.84 -2.98
CA GLU A 58 -26.74 2.49 -3.89
C GLU A 58 -27.96 3.42 -3.76
N SER A 59 -28.15 4.08 -2.61
CA SER A 59 -29.18 5.09 -2.38
C SER A 59 -28.81 6.48 -2.91
N GLY A 60 -27.59 6.69 -3.42
CA GLY A 60 -27.08 7.99 -3.85
C GLY A 60 -26.59 8.87 -2.70
N GLU A 61 -26.48 8.32 -1.48
CA GLU A 61 -25.90 9.02 -0.34
C GLU A 61 -24.38 8.84 -0.34
N THR A 62 -23.65 9.90 0.01
CA THR A 62 -22.19 9.83 0.18
C THR A 62 -21.86 9.38 1.59
N VAL A 63 -20.98 8.39 1.70
CA VAL A 63 -20.52 7.85 2.97
C VAL A 63 -19.01 7.99 3.08
N VAL A 64 -18.55 8.57 4.19
CA VAL A 64 -17.12 8.69 4.49
C VAL A 64 -16.62 7.42 5.16
N LEU A 65 -15.57 6.82 4.62
CA LEU A 65 -14.86 5.68 5.19
C LEU A 65 -13.52 6.15 5.75
N GLN A 66 -13.23 5.77 6.99
CA GLN A 66 -11.99 6.10 7.68
C GLN A 66 -11.32 4.85 8.22
N THR A 67 -9.99 4.84 8.22
CA THR A 67 -9.21 3.73 8.78
C THR A 67 -9.45 3.63 10.29
N ALA A 68 -10.07 2.54 10.71
CA ALA A 68 -10.32 2.24 12.11
C ALA A 68 -9.14 1.49 12.74
N SER A 69 -8.54 0.57 11.99
CA SER A 69 -7.38 -0.21 12.41
C SER A 69 -6.61 -0.73 11.21
N GLY A 70 -5.34 -1.02 11.38
CA GLY A 70 -4.55 -1.63 10.34
C GLY A 70 -3.06 -1.67 10.66
N THR A 71 -2.33 -2.42 9.86
CA THR A 71 -0.87 -2.45 9.87
C THR A 71 -0.36 -1.96 8.53
N TYR A 72 0.69 -1.14 8.57
CA TYR A 72 1.46 -0.72 7.42
C TYR A 72 2.89 -1.16 7.67
N SER A 73 3.36 -2.16 6.91
CA SER A 73 4.70 -2.74 7.07
C SER A 73 5.51 -2.52 5.80
N PRO A 74 6.35 -1.46 5.76
CA PRO A 74 7.29 -1.26 4.67
C PRO A 74 8.48 -2.21 4.87
N GLY A 75 8.52 -3.28 4.09
CA GLY A 75 9.69 -4.13 3.96
C GLY A 75 10.72 -3.54 2.97
N PRO A 76 11.92 -4.14 2.87
CA PRO A 76 12.95 -3.67 1.94
C PRO A 76 12.60 -3.85 0.46
N PHE A 77 11.46 -4.47 0.13
CA PHE A 77 11.04 -4.74 -1.25
C PHE A 77 9.52 -4.80 -1.40
N VAL A 78 8.84 -5.22 -0.34
CA VAL A 78 7.39 -5.43 -0.31
C VAL A 78 6.78 -4.44 0.66
N LEU A 79 5.66 -3.86 0.25
CA LEU A 79 4.78 -3.12 1.14
C LEU A 79 3.60 -4.02 1.51
N ASP A 80 3.42 -4.32 2.80
CA ASP A 80 2.25 -5.06 3.28
C ASP A 80 1.29 -4.11 4.00
N VAL A 81 0.07 -3.99 3.48
CA VAL A 81 -0.98 -3.13 4.01
C VAL A 81 -2.18 -3.98 4.38
N ASN A 82 -2.50 -4.02 5.68
CA ASN A 82 -3.75 -4.56 6.18
C ASN A 82 -4.55 -3.41 6.78
N ARG A 83 -5.77 -3.17 6.30
CA ARG A 83 -6.62 -2.07 6.78
C ARG A 83 -8.06 -2.47 6.92
N VAL A 84 -8.67 -1.93 7.97
CA VAL A 84 -10.11 -1.93 8.20
C VAL A 84 -10.60 -0.50 8.15
N TYR A 85 -11.47 -0.21 7.20
CA TYR A 85 -12.19 1.04 7.06
C TYR A 85 -13.61 0.88 7.61
N LEU A 86 -14.08 1.89 8.34
CA LEU A 86 -15.42 1.98 8.87
C LEU A 86 -16.03 3.34 8.54
N SER A 87 -17.32 3.36 8.29
CA SER A 87 -18.10 4.60 8.32
C SER A 87 -18.60 4.90 9.73
N PHE A 88 -18.61 6.18 10.09
CA PHE A 88 -19.23 6.67 11.32
C PHE A 88 -20.72 6.91 11.17
N ASP A 89 -21.20 7.17 9.95
CA ASP A 89 -22.60 7.48 9.65
C ASP A 89 -23.40 6.20 9.41
N ASP A 90 -22.78 5.15 8.85
CA ASP A 90 -23.40 3.85 8.66
C ASP A 90 -22.44 2.69 8.98
N TYR A 91 -22.61 2.10 10.17
CA TYR A 91 -21.81 0.97 10.65
C TYR A 91 -21.91 -0.30 9.78
N ALA A 92 -22.86 -0.38 8.83
CA ALA A 92 -22.91 -1.47 7.86
C ALA A 92 -21.78 -1.37 6.81
N TYR A 93 -21.24 -0.17 6.58
CA TYR A 93 -20.13 0.05 5.67
C TYR A 93 -18.80 -0.20 6.36
N ARG A 94 -18.29 -1.41 6.11
CA ARG A 94 -16.97 -1.87 6.51
C ARG A 94 -16.25 -2.44 5.29
N LEU A 95 -15.02 -1.98 5.08
CA LEU A 95 -14.10 -2.52 4.09
C LEU A 95 -12.84 -3.00 4.81
N GLU A 96 -12.58 -4.30 4.77
CA GLU A 96 -11.32 -4.88 5.22
C GLU A 96 -10.52 -5.32 4.01
N ILE A 97 -9.28 -4.85 3.91
CA ILE A 97 -8.37 -5.19 2.82
C ILE A 97 -7.03 -5.66 3.37
N HIS A 98 -6.45 -6.64 2.69
CA HIS A 98 -5.06 -7.02 2.85
C HIS A 98 -4.41 -6.98 1.46
N VAL A 99 -3.38 -6.16 1.31
CA VAL A 99 -2.75 -5.86 0.02
C VAL A 99 -1.25 -5.98 0.17
N LYS A 100 -0.59 -6.61 -0.81
CA LYS A 100 0.86 -6.59 -0.95
C LYS A 100 1.28 -5.82 -2.18
N GLY A 101 2.10 -4.79 -1.98
CA GLY A 101 2.78 -4.04 -3.02
C GLY A 101 4.18 -4.61 -3.28
N PHE A 102 4.56 -4.80 -4.54
CA PHE A 102 5.92 -5.12 -4.97
C PHE A 102 6.19 -4.50 -6.36
N MET A 103 7.26 -3.72 -6.50
CA MET A 103 7.70 -3.12 -7.78
C MET A 103 6.54 -2.50 -8.60
N ASP A 104 5.89 -1.48 -8.03
CA ASP A 104 4.73 -0.76 -8.61
C ASP A 104 3.45 -1.58 -8.84
N GLN A 105 3.42 -2.85 -8.43
CA GLN A 105 2.24 -3.71 -8.52
C GLN A 105 1.67 -3.96 -7.14
N PHE A 106 0.34 -3.95 -7.04
CA PHE A 106 -0.38 -4.30 -5.82
C PHE A 106 -1.25 -5.52 -6.08
N SER A 107 -1.16 -6.50 -5.19
CA SER A 107 -2.00 -7.71 -5.18
C SER A 107 -2.93 -7.66 -3.99
N LEU A 108 -4.22 -7.84 -4.25
CA LEU A 108 -5.24 -8.00 -3.23
C LEU A 108 -5.18 -9.44 -2.69
N GLU A 109 -4.81 -9.61 -1.43
CA GLU A 109 -4.79 -10.93 -0.78
C GLU A 109 -6.12 -11.23 -0.07
N LYS A 110 -6.81 -10.19 0.40
CA LYS A 110 -8.11 -10.31 1.06
C LYS A 110 -8.94 -9.06 0.86
N GLU A 111 -10.23 -9.23 0.59
CA GLU A 111 -11.24 -8.17 0.62
C GLU A 111 -12.51 -8.65 1.32
N VAL A 112 -12.99 -7.87 2.28
CA VAL A 112 -14.29 -8.09 2.92
C VAL A 112 -15.08 -6.79 2.90
N LEU A 113 -16.17 -6.78 2.12
CA LEU A 113 -17.07 -5.64 2.01
C LEU A 113 -18.43 -5.99 2.61
N ARG A 114 -18.90 -5.23 3.61
CA ARG A 114 -20.20 -5.48 4.28
C ARG A 114 -20.39 -6.96 4.75
N ASN A 115 -19.31 -7.65 5.14
CA ASN A 115 -19.25 -9.08 5.46
C ASN A 115 -19.40 -10.06 4.29
N ILE A 116 -19.25 -9.60 3.05
CA ILE A 116 -19.11 -10.45 1.86
C ILE A 116 -17.61 -10.60 1.60
N GLU A 117 -17.08 -11.79 1.83
CA GLU A 117 -15.68 -12.11 1.49
C GLU A 117 -15.54 -12.30 -0.01
N LYS A 118 -14.57 -11.62 -0.62
CA LYS A 118 -14.14 -11.85 -1.99
C LYS A 118 -12.68 -12.31 -1.93
N ASN A 119 -12.44 -13.55 -2.34
CA ASN A 119 -11.11 -14.12 -2.49
C ASN A 119 -10.79 -14.20 -3.98
N GLU A 120 -9.68 -13.60 -4.42
CA GLU A 120 -9.14 -13.88 -5.76
C GLU A 120 -8.35 -15.19 -5.74
N SER A 121 -8.58 -16.02 -6.76
CA SER A 121 -8.01 -17.37 -6.94
C SER A 121 -6.81 -17.34 -7.87
#